data_AF-A0A556MQM9-F1
#
_entry.id   AF-A0A556MQM9-F1
#
_cell.length_a   1.000
_cell.length_b   1.000
_cell.length_c   1.000
_cell.angle_alpha   90.00
_cell.angle_beta   90.00
_cell.angle_gamma   90.00
#
_symmetry.space_group_name_H-M   'P 1'
#
loop_
_entity.id
_entity.type
_entity.pdbx_description
1 polymer ?
#
loop_
_entity_poly.entity_id
_entity_poly.type
_entity_poly.pdbx_seq_one_letter_code
_entity_poly.pdbx_strand_id
1 'polypeptide(L)'
;MKFLIISMLSTGFLFSFAKLNEPKIPNIKVSYHPISTTKLDIETDEAIETWKTNNSCTFESNSKSQMFSFKEVNETKKVVRSYSYPIVSFQTDDETYQFKIRTDVGTANYIVWKDKRMVVIEAGDWNWLISK
;
A
#
# COMPACT_ATOMS: atom_id res chain seq x y z
N MET A 1 -61.09 7.30 31.80
CA MET A 1 -60.10 6.56 31.01
C MET A 1 -59.97 7.24 29.65
N LYS A 2 -58.92 8.04 29.43
CA LYS A 2 -58.65 8.75 28.17
C LYS A 2 -57.14 8.92 27.98
N PHE A 3 -56.74 8.89 26.71
CA PHE A 3 -55.47 8.39 26.18
C PHE A 3 -54.21 9.21 26.51
N LEU A 4 -53.13 8.47 26.65
CA LEU A 4 -51.72 8.85 26.65
C LEU A 4 -51.36 9.52 25.32
N ILE A 5 -50.82 10.74 25.34
CA ILE A 5 -50.15 11.36 24.17
C ILE A 5 -48.65 11.25 24.40
N ILE A 6 -48.02 10.34 23.67
CA ILE A 6 -46.56 10.23 23.56
C ILE A 6 -46.12 11.31 22.56
N SER A 7 -45.40 12.33 23.02
CA SER A 7 -44.78 13.30 22.12
C SER A 7 -43.57 12.68 21.43
N MET A 8 -43.65 12.49 20.11
CA MET A 8 -42.52 12.11 19.26
C MET A 8 -41.62 13.33 18.98
N LEU A 9 -40.34 13.16 19.34
CA LEU A 9 -39.11 13.53 18.63
C LEU A 9 -39.11 14.74 17.67
N SER A 10 -38.27 15.72 18.01
CA SER A 10 -37.53 16.53 17.05
C SER A 10 -36.17 16.93 17.65
N THR A 11 -35.32 15.93 17.94
CA THR A 11 -33.89 16.20 18.07
C THR A 11 -33.33 16.23 16.66
N GLY A 12 -33.17 17.44 16.13
CA GLY A 12 -32.42 17.67 14.89
C GLY A 12 -31.02 17.09 15.05
N PHE A 13 -30.81 15.93 14.46
CA PHE A 13 -29.49 15.33 14.31
C PHE A 13 -28.76 16.13 13.22
N LEU A 14 -28.02 17.16 13.62
CA LEU A 14 -27.06 17.81 12.74
C LEU A 14 -25.92 16.82 12.51
N PHE A 15 -26.03 16.00 11.47
CA PHE A 15 -24.84 15.39 10.87
C PHE A 15 -24.03 16.50 10.23
N SER A 16 -23.10 17.07 11.01
CA SER A 16 -21.94 17.73 10.43
C SER A 16 -21.18 16.63 9.70
N PHE A 17 -21.24 16.62 8.37
CA PHE A 17 -20.29 15.85 7.57
C PHE A 17 -18.92 16.43 7.89
N ALA A 18 -18.21 15.81 8.83
CA ALA A 18 -16.80 16.03 9.00
C ALA A 18 -16.18 15.83 7.62
N LYS A 19 -15.52 16.87 7.12
CA LYS A 19 -14.73 16.83 5.89
C LYS A 19 -13.74 15.69 6.08
N LEU A 20 -14.02 14.54 5.47
CA LEU A 20 -13.19 13.35 5.57
C LEU A 20 -11.82 13.76 5.01
N ASN A 21 -10.84 13.96 5.90
CA ASN A 21 -9.51 14.35 5.49
C ASN A 21 -8.94 13.18 4.69
N GLU A 22 -8.87 13.33 3.37
CA GLU A 22 -8.16 12.36 2.54
C GLU A 22 -6.74 12.20 3.08
N PRO A 23 -6.27 10.95 3.26
CA PRO A 23 -4.96 10.72 3.83
C PRO A 23 -3.90 11.32 2.89
N LYS A 24 -2.96 12.08 3.46
CA LYS A 24 -1.87 12.69 2.68
C LYS A 24 -0.81 11.65 2.39
N ILE A 25 -0.39 11.55 1.13
CA ILE A 25 0.73 10.70 0.70
C ILE A 25 1.95 10.98 1.60
N PRO A 26 2.46 9.99 2.35
CA PRO A 26 3.66 10.16 3.15
C PRO A 26 4.91 10.13 2.28
N ASN A 27 6.05 10.58 2.82
CA ASN A 27 7.36 10.26 2.28
C ASN A 27 7.88 9.00 2.97
N ILE A 28 7.91 7.87 2.27
CA ILE A 28 8.46 6.61 2.81
C ILE A 28 9.78 6.27 2.14
N LYS A 29 10.60 5.52 2.87
CA LYS A 29 11.79 4.84 2.35
C LYS A 29 11.98 3.53 3.11
N VAL A 30 11.84 2.43 2.40
CA VAL A 30 11.94 1.07 2.91
C VAL A 30 12.93 0.31 2.03
N SER A 31 13.87 -0.40 2.66
CA SER A 31 14.94 -1.10 1.95
C SER A 31 15.15 -2.49 2.54
N TYR A 32 15.43 -3.46 1.68
CA TYR A 32 15.71 -4.84 2.06
C TYR A 32 17.03 -5.31 1.49
N HIS A 33 17.75 -6.10 2.29
CA HIS A 33 18.95 -6.83 1.89
C HIS A 33 19.19 -7.97 2.89
N PRO A 34 19.37 -9.22 2.42
CA PRO A 34 19.11 -9.69 1.05
C PRO A 34 17.63 -9.50 0.66
N ILE A 35 17.29 -9.68 -0.61
CA ILE A 35 15.89 -9.67 -1.05
C ILE A 35 15.36 -11.10 -0.92
N SER A 36 14.32 -11.28 -0.10
CA SER A 36 13.51 -12.51 -0.09
C SER A 36 12.18 -12.21 -0.76
N THR A 37 11.87 -12.91 -1.84
CA THR A 37 10.62 -12.76 -2.58
C THR A 37 9.83 -14.07 -2.55
N THR A 38 8.54 -13.96 -2.22
CA THR A 38 7.59 -15.06 -2.27
C THR A 38 6.46 -14.68 -3.22
N LYS A 39 6.16 -15.55 -4.17
CA LYS A 39 5.02 -15.45 -5.07
C LYS A 39 3.86 -16.23 -4.46
N LEU A 40 2.70 -15.58 -4.35
CA LEU A 40 1.50 -16.13 -3.75
C LEU A 40 0.45 -16.44 -4.83
N ASP A 41 -0.35 -17.48 -4.58
CA ASP A 41 -1.59 -17.74 -5.29
C ASP A 41 -2.63 -16.67 -4.91
N ILE A 42 -3.35 -16.14 -5.90
CA ILE A 42 -4.29 -15.03 -5.68
C ILE A 42 -5.59 -15.46 -4.99
N GLU A 43 -5.97 -16.73 -5.11
CA GLU A 43 -7.22 -17.24 -4.54
C GLU A 43 -7.00 -17.81 -3.14
N THR A 44 -5.84 -18.42 -2.89
CA THR A 44 -5.56 -19.12 -1.62
C THR A 44 -4.57 -18.41 -0.71
N ASP A 45 -3.86 -17.38 -1.18
CA ASP A 45 -2.73 -16.72 -0.51
C ASP A 45 -1.59 -17.70 -0.13
N GLU A 46 -1.55 -18.89 -0.73
CA GLU A 46 -0.50 -19.88 -0.49
C GLU A 46 0.78 -19.55 -1.27
N ALA A 47 1.93 -19.85 -0.69
CA ALA A 47 3.22 -19.67 -1.35
C ALA A 47 3.41 -20.69 -2.48
N ILE A 48 3.52 -20.20 -3.71
CA ILE A 48 3.81 -21.01 -4.91
C ILE A 48 5.32 -21.17 -5.07
N GLU A 49 6.06 -20.08 -4.92
CA GLU A 49 7.50 -20.03 -5.15
C GLU A 49 8.16 -19.03 -4.22
N THR A 50 9.36 -19.35 -3.73
CA THR A 50 10.18 -18.44 -2.93
C THR A 50 11.62 -18.48 -3.39
N TRP A 51 12.22 -17.32 -3.59
CA TRP A 51 13.63 -17.19 -3.95
C TRP A 51 14.29 -16.04 -3.19
N LYS A 52 15.62 -16.13 -3.07
CA LYS A 52 16.45 -15.12 -2.42
C LYS A 52 17.53 -14.65 -3.37
N THR A 53 17.82 -13.35 -3.32
CA THR A 53 18.96 -12.75 -4.01
C THR A 53 19.77 -11.93 -3.02
N ASN A 54 21.09 -11.84 -3.24
CA ASN A 54 21.96 -10.96 -2.47
C ASN A 54 21.86 -9.49 -2.93
N ASN A 55 20.88 -9.16 -3.77
CA ASN A 55 20.63 -7.80 -4.19
C ASN A 55 20.11 -6.97 -2.99
N SER A 56 20.03 -5.67 -3.18
CA SER A 56 19.32 -4.76 -2.28
C SER A 56 18.22 -4.07 -3.05
N CYS A 57 17.03 -3.93 -2.47
CA CYS A 57 15.97 -3.12 -3.05
C CYS A 57 15.57 -1.98 -2.14
N THR A 58 14.94 -0.96 -2.73
CA THR A 58 14.41 0.20 -2.03
C THR A 58 13.10 0.65 -2.67
N PHE A 59 12.09 0.84 -1.83
CA PHE A 59 10.78 1.39 -2.15
C PHE A 59 10.66 2.77 -1.53
N GLU A 60 10.26 3.76 -2.32
CA GLU A 60 10.14 5.16 -1.89
C GLU A 60 8.85 5.78 -2.41
N SER A 61 8.23 6.64 -1.60
CA SER A 61 7.17 7.54 -2.04
C SER A 61 7.60 8.99 -1.86
N ASN A 62 7.16 9.85 -2.77
CA ASN A 62 7.41 11.28 -2.71
C ASN A 62 6.08 12.03 -2.73
N SER A 63 5.75 12.70 -1.63
CA SER A 63 4.50 13.44 -1.46
C SER A 63 4.40 14.67 -2.36
N LYS A 64 5.53 15.28 -2.74
CA LYS A 64 5.60 16.48 -3.56
C LYS A 64 5.38 16.18 -5.04
N SER A 65 6.05 15.15 -5.56
CA SER A 65 5.90 14.71 -6.96
C SER A 65 4.76 13.70 -7.15
N GLN A 66 4.19 13.18 -6.07
CA GLN A 66 3.19 12.11 -6.07
C GLN A 66 3.66 10.87 -6.84
N MET A 67 4.94 10.52 -6.67
CA MET A 67 5.56 9.37 -7.32
C MET A 67 5.88 8.28 -6.30
N PHE A 68 5.70 7.03 -6.72
CA PHE A 68 6.24 5.86 -6.05
C PHE A 68 7.40 5.30 -6.89
N SER A 69 8.47 4.90 -6.25
CA SER A 69 9.71 4.48 -6.89
C SER A 69 10.22 3.18 -6.29
N PHE A 70 10.78 2.34 -7.15
CA PHE A 70 11.51 1.15 -6.78
C PHE A 70 12.88 1.17 -7.43
N LYS A 71 13.88 0.69 -6.69
CA LYS A 71 15.23 0.49 -7.19
C LYS A 71 15.82 -0.77 -6.60
N GLU A 72 16.36 -1.62 -7.46
CA GLU A 72 17.13 -2.80 -7.10
C GLU A 72 18.56 -2.66 -7.60
N VAL A 73 19.52 -2.98 -6.74
CA VAL A 73 20.94 -3.00 -7.05
C VAL A 73 21.56 -4.34 -6.67
N ASN A 74 22.53 -4.79 -7.45
CA ASN A 74 23.30 -5.99 -7.11
C ASN A 74 24.37 -5.69 -6.04
N GLU A 75 25.14 -6.71 -5.66
CA GLU A 75 26.23 -6.61 -4.67
C GLU A 75 27.29 -5.55 -5.04
N THR A 76 27.49 -5.26 -6.33
CA THR A 76 28.42 -4.23 -6.82
C THR A 76 27.78 -2.84 -6.93
N LYS A 77 26.58 -2.65 -6.36
CA LYS A 77 25.78 -1.42 -6.41
C LYS A 77 25.33 -1.00 -7.82
N LYS A 78 25.45 -1.89 -8.81
CA LYS A 78 24.92 -1.66 -10.16
C LYS A 78 23.41 -1.84 -10.14
N VAL A 79 22.68 -0.93 -10.80
CA VAL A 79 21.22 -1.03 -10.94
C VAL A 79 20.85 -2.24 -11.78
N VAL A 80 20.04 -3.12 -11.20
CA VAL A 80 19.46 -4.29 -11.88
C VAL A 80 18.11 -3.92 -12.48
N ARG A 81 17.30 -3.20 -11.71
CA ARG A 81 15.97 -2.73 -12.08
C ARG A 81 15.67 -1.42 -11.36
N SER A 82 14.96 -0.52 -12.03
CA SER A 82 14.43 0.69 -11.41
C SER A 82 13.19 1.14 -12.16
N TYR A 83 12.18 1.62 -11.44
CA TYR A 83 11.01 2.26 -12.04
C TYR A 83 10.47 3.34 -11.11
N SER A 84 9.74 4.29 -11.69
CA SER A 84 8.99 5.28 -10.93
C SER A 84 7.70 5.62 -11.64
N TYR A 85 6.59 5.55 -10.91
CA TYR A 85 5.25 5.70 -11.45
C TYR A 85 4.40 6.65 -10.60
N PRO A 86 3.42 7.34 -11.22
CA PRO A 86 2.48 8.18 -10.49
C PRO A 86 1.63 7.37 -9.50
N ILE A 87 1.43 7.94 -8.32
CA ILE A 87 0.46 7.46 -7.33
C ILE A 87 -0.93 7.95 -7.77
N VAL A 88 -1.86 7.01 -7.96
CA VAL A 88 -3.24 7.28 -8.38
C VAL A 88 -4.14 7.47 -7.18
N SER A 89 -3.94 6.68 -6.13
CA SER A 89 -4.65 6.80 -4.87
C SER A 89 -3.79 6.30 -3.72
N PHE A 90 -4.06 6.81 -2.53
CA PHE A 90 -3.38 6.43 -1.31
C PHE A 90 -4.41 6.16 -0.21
N GLN A 91 -4.20 5.08 0.53
CA GLN A 91 -4.94 4.72 1.72
C GLN A 91 -3.94 4.31 2.81
N THR A 92 -4.37 4.39 4.07
CA THR A 92 -3.56 3.96 5.20
C THR A 92 -4.46 3.58 6.35
N ASP A 93 -4.06 2.54 7.08
CA ASP A 93 -4.63 2.12 8.35
C ASP A 93 -3.55 2.27 9.44
N ASP A 94 -3.70 1.61 10.59
CA ASP A 94 -2.72 1.69 11.68
C ASP A 94 -1.38 1.01 11.33
N GLU A 95 -1.38 -0.04 10.52
CA GLU A 95 -0.21 -0.88 10.23
C GLU A 95 0.46 -0.60 8.88
N THR A 96 -0.31 -0.14 7.88
CA THR A 96 0.11 -0.15 6.48
C THR A 96 -0.07 1.19 5.77
N TYR A 97 0.77 1.40 4.77
CA TYR A 97 0.59 2.37 3.70
C TYR A 97 0.20 1.62 2.43
N GLN A 98 -0.91 2.00 1.79
CA GLN A 98 -1.42 1.35 0.60
C GLN A 98 -1.40 2.34 -0.57
N PHE A 99 -0.56 2.09 -1.56
CA PHE A 99 -0.41 2.91 -2.75
C PHE A 99 -0.96 2.17 -3.96
N LYS A 100 -1.91 2.79 -4.68
CA LYS A 100 -2.22 2.36 -6.05
C LYS A 100 -1.40 3.20 -7.01
N ILE A 101 -0.61 2.56 -7.86
CA ILE A 101 0.26 3.23 -8.84
C ILE A 101 -0.19 2.94 -10.27
N ARG A 102 0.04 3.89 -11.20
CA ARG A 102 -0.22 3.70 -12.63
C ARG A 102 1.06 3.28 -13.36
N THR A 103 1.09 2.04 -13.82
CA THR A 103 2.18 1.44 -14.59
C THR A 103 1.89 1.47 -16.09
N ASP A 104 2.84 1.04 -16.91
CA ASP A 104 2.68 0.96 -18.38
C ASP A 104 1.62 -0.06 -18.82
N VAL A 105 1.32 -1.07 -17.99
CA VAL A 105 0.40 -2.18 -18.31
C VAL A 105 -0.90 -2.17 -17.49
N GLY A 106 -1.15 -1.13 -16.71
CA GLY A 106 -2.33 -1.03 -15.84
C GLY A 106 -2.00 -0.42 -14.48
N THR A 107 -2.69 -0.87 -13.43
CA THR A 107 -2.43 -0.43 -12.06
C THR A 107 -1.88 -1.57 -11.20
N ALA A 108 -1.06 -1.22 -10.22
CA ALA A 108 -0.58 -2.14 -9.20
C ALA A 108 -0.80 -1.53 -7.81
N ASN A 109 -1.12 -2.37 -6.82
CA ASN A 109 -1.18 -1.97 -5.42
C ASN A 109 0.14 -2.33 -4.72
N TYR A 110 0.64 -1.42 -3.90
CA TYR A 110 1.80 -1.61 -3.04
C TYR A 110 1.35 -1.40 -1.60
N ILE A 111 1.40 -2.47 -0.80
CA ILE A 111 1.07 -2.44 0.62
C ILE A 111 2.38 -2.51 1.38
N VAL A 112 2.73 -1.44 2.07
CA VAL A 112 3.99 -1.31 2.80
C VAL A 112 3.69 -1.25 4.28
N TRP A 113 4.22 -2.21 5.04
CA TRP A 113 4.09 -2.17 6.50
C TRP A 113 4.93 -1.02 7.08
N LYS A 114 4.36 -0.27 8.02
CA LYS A 114 5.00 0.89 8.65
C LYS A 114 6.22 0.53 9.49
N ASP A 115 6.22 -0.67 10.07
CA ASP A 115 7.37 -1.25 10.76
C ASP A 115 8.48 -1.75 9.81
N LYS A 116 8.23 -1.67 8.49
CA LYS A 116 9.15 -2.04 7.41
C LYS A 116 9.50 -3.52 7.37
N ARG A 117 8.65 -4.39 7.93
CA ARG A 117 8.86 -5.85 7.87
C ARG A 117 8.63 -6.43 6.47
N MET A 118 7.75 -5.79 5.69
CA MET A 118 7.23 -6.38 4.46
C MET A 118 6.68 -5.34 3.48
N VAL A 119 6.75 -5.66 2.19
CA VAL A 119 6.00 -5.04 1.10
C VAL A 119 5.26 -6.14 0.33
N VAL A 120 3.97 -5.93 0.08
CA VAL A 120 3.17 -6.75 -0.86
C VAL A 120 2.92 -5.95 -2.13
N ILE A 121 3.07 -6.60 -3.28
CA ILE A 121 2.78 -6.06 -4.60
C ILE A 121 1.67 -6.90 -5.21
N GLU A 122 0.54 -6.27 -5.51
CA GLU A 122 -0.60 -6.89 -6.19
C GLU A 122 -0.66 -6.31 -7.60
N ALA A 123 -0.43 -7.15 -8.62
CA ALA A 123 -0.40 -6.72 -10.01
C ALA A 123 -0.88 -7.83 -10.95
N GLY A 124 -1.97 -7.57 -11.67
CA GLY A 124 -2.59 -8.58 -12.55
C GLY A 124 -3.07 -9.78 -11.74
N ASP A 125 -2.63 -10.98 -12.14
CA ASP A 125 -3.06 -12.25 -11.55
C ASP A 125 -2.10 -12.76 -10.46
N TRP A 126 -1.21 -11.92 -9.94
CA TRP A 126 -0.17 -12.35 -8.98
C TRP A 126 0.03 -11.38 -7.82
N ASN A 127 0.26 -11.97 -6.64
CA ASN A 127 0.68 -11.29 -5.42
C ASN A 127 2.13 -11.66 -5.07
N TRP A 128 2.94 -10.64 -4.78
CA TRP A 128 4.36 -10.80 -4.50
C TRP A 128 4.66 -10.21 -3.14
N LEU A 129 5.22 -11.03 -2.24
CA LEU A 129 5.65 -10.63 -0.92
C LEU A 129 7.16 -10.44 -0.92
N ILE A 130 7.62 -9.27 -0.49
CA ILE A 130 9.03 -8.94 -0.34
C ILE A 130 9.30 -8.64 1.13
N SER A 131 10.22 -9.39 1.73
CA SER A 131 10.56 -9.31 3.15
C SER A 131 12.06 -9.40 3.38
N LYS A 132 12.48 -9.09 4.61
CA LYS A 132 13.85 -9.23 5.09
C LYS A 132 14.24 -10.69 5.31
#